data_AF-A0A553KPC8-F1
#
_entry.id   AF-A0A553KPC8-F1
#
_cell.length_a   1.000
_cell.length_b   1.000
_cell.length_c   1.000
_cell.angle_alpha   90.00
_cell.angle_beta   90.00
_cell.angle_gamma   90.00
#
_symmetry.space_group_name_H-M   'P 1'
#
loop_
_entity.id
_entity.type
_entity.pdbx_description
1 polymer ?
#
loop_
_entity_poly.entity_id
_entity_poly.type
_entity_poly.pdbx_seq_one_letter_code
_entity_poly.pdbx_strand_id
1 'polypeptide(L)'
;MDLLTNMNKAIKYIEENLTNDIDCKEAARLALCSEYHFKRMFSFLAGITLSEYIRRRRLTLAAFEIQNSSAKVIDIAMKYGYNSPDSFARAFQNLHGITPSEARTNSHSLKAYPRMTFQLSIKGGNEMNYRIVEKEAFRIVGIMKRVPIVFKGVNPEIASMWKSLDEHTIHTLKSLSNVEPMGLIQASTNFSEGRMEEKGELDHYIGVATTNECPEGLTQLEVPASTWAVFEAVGPFPDTLQDVWGRIYSEWFPTSHYEQTEGPEILWNEHADVSSPTFRSEIWIPIAKKESIA
;
A
#
# COMPACT_ATOMS: atom_id res chain seq x y z
N MET A 1 -0.77 -14.80 -19.18
CA MET A 1 -0.59 -15.65 -17.97
C MET A 1 -1.37 -14.98 -16.86
N ASP A 2 -2.24 -15.69 -16.15
CA ASP A 2 -3.19 -15.07 -15.20
C ASP A 2 -2.49 -14.66 -13.90
N LEU A 3 -2.35 -13.35 -13.67
CA LEU A 3 -1.69 -12.79 -12.48
C LEU A 3 -2.39 -13.24 -11.19
N LEU A 4 -3.71 -13.39 -11.18
CA LEU A 4 -4.45 -13.80 -9.99
C LEU A 4 -4.18 -15.27 -9.64
N THR A 5 -4.08 -16.13 -10.66
CA THR A 5 -3.59 -17.50 -10.48
C THR A 5 -2.20 -17.50 -9.84
N ASN A 6 -1.28 -16.64 -10.30
CA ASN A 6 0.07 -16.56 -9.75
C ASN A 6 0.10 -15.97 -8.32
N MET A 7 -0.70 -14.95 -8.03
CA MET A 7 -0.89 -14.46 -6.66
C MET A 7 -1.42 -15.57 -5.75
N ASN A 8 -2.38 -16.38 -6.21
CA ASN A 8 -2.88 -17.51 -5.44
C ASN A 8 -1.83 -18.61 -5.20
N LYS A 9 -0.87 -18.80 -6.12
CA LYS A 9 0.30 -19.66 -5.87
C LYS A 9 1.18 -19.09 -4.76
N ALA A 10 1.43 -17.78 -4.76
CA ALA A 10 2.16 -17.13 -3.68
C ALA A 10 1.45 -17.29 -2.33
N ILE A 11 0.12 -17.09 -2.27
CA ILE A 11 -0.66 -17.31 -1.05
C ILE A 11 -0.64 -18.77 -0.61
N LYS A 12 -0.69 -19.71 -1.55
CA LYS A 12 -0.56 -21.13 -1.24
C LYS A 12 0.79 -21.42 -0.57
N TYR A 13 1.89 -20.90 -1.12
CA TYR A 13 3.22 -21.03 -0.51
C TYR A 13 3.26 -20.44 0.90
N ILE A 14 2.71 -19.24 1.11
CA ILE A 14 2.64 -18.60 2.43
C ILE A 14 1.87 -19.49 3.43
N GLU A 15 0.70 -20.00 3.04
CA GLU A 15 -0.13 -20.87 3.88
C GLU A 15 0.56 -22.19 4.24
N GLU A 16 1.31 -22.77 3.30
CA GLU A 16 2.08 -24.00 3.51
C GLU A 16 3.31 -23.79 4.40
N ASN A 17 3.73 -22.53 4.62
CA ASN A 17 4.91 -22.17 5.41
C ASN A 17 4.59 -21.37 6.67
N LEU A 18 3.34 -21.32 7.13
CA LEU A 18 2.96 -20.55 8.33
C LEU A 18 3.68 -20.97 9.62
N THR A 19 4.19 -22.21 9.70
CA THR A 19 4.97 -22.71 10.84
C THR A 19 6.48 -22.64 10.64
N ASN A 20 6.92 -22.11 9.49
CA ASN A 20 8.32 -22.00 9.10
C ASN A 20 8.67 -20.53 8.82
N ASP A 21 9.93 -20.26 8.49
CA ASP A 21 10.33 -18.98 7.93
C ASP A 21 9.76 -18.82 6.52
N ILE A 22 9.11 -17.67 6.28
CA ILE A 22 8.49 -17.35 5.00
C ILE A 22 9.42 -16.43 4.23
N ASP A 23 9.88 -16.87 3.06
CA ASP A 23 10.67 -16.04 2.15
C ASP A 23 9.74 -15.22 1.24
N CYS A 24 9.70 -13.91 1.45
CA CYS A 24 8.90 -13.00 0.63
C CYS A 24 9.39 -12.95 -0.83
N LYS A 25 10.68 -13.21 -1.08
CA LYS A 25 11.22 -13.28 -2.45
C LYS A 25 10.68 -14.48 -3.19
N GLU A 26 10.56 -15.62 -2.52
CA GLU A 26 9.96 -16.82 -3.11
C GLU A 26 8.47 -16.62 -3.41
N ALA A 27 7.72 -16.02 -2.48
CA ALA A 27 6.33 -15.65 -2.73
C ALA A 27 6.18 -14.72 -3.95
N ALA A 28 7.03 -13.69 -4.06
CA ALA A 28 7.03 -12.78 -5.20
C ALA A 28 7.41 -13.47 -6.51
N ARG A 29 8.41 -14.37 -6.47
CA ARG A 29 8.80 -15.21 -7.61
C ARG A 29 7.65 -16.08 -8.11
N LEU A 30 6.87 -16.68 -7.21
CA LEU A 30 5.68 -17.46 -7.55
C LEU A 30 4.56 -16.59 -8.14
N ALA A 31 4.49 -15.31 -7.75
CA ALA A 31 3.59 -14.31 -8.32
C ALA A 31 4.07 -13.74 -9.68
N LEU A 32 5.32 -14.03 -10.08
CA LEU A 32 6.00 -13.49 -11.28
C LEU A 32 6.12 -11.95 -11.27
N CYS A 33 6.48 -11.38 -10.13
CA CYS A 33 6.80 -9.96 -10.01
C CYS A 33 7.89 -9.71 -8.97
N SER A 34 8.37 -8.47 -8.91
CA SER A 34 9.29 -8.05 -7.84
C SER A 34 8.64 -8.12 -6.45
N GLU A 35 9.46 -8.28 -5.40
CA GLU A 35 8.99 -8.30 -4.01
C GLU A 35 8.22 -7.02 -3.65
N TYR A 36 8.70 -5.88 -4.14
CA TYR A 36 8.05 -4.59 -3.97
C TYR A 36 6.63 -4.62 -4.57
N HIS A 37 6.50 -4.97 -5.85
CA HIS A 37 5.19 -5.02 -6.51
C HIS A 37 4.26 -6.05 -5.85
N PHE A 38 4.77 -7.23 -5.48
CA PHE A 38 4.00 -8.26 -4.79
C PHE A 38 3.40 -7.77 -3.48
N LYS A 39 4.20 -7.17 -2.60
CA LYS A 39 3.73 -6.62 -1.32
C LYS A 39 2.69 -5.52 -1.54
N ARG A 40 2.89 -4.64 -2.52
CA ARG A 40 1.96 -3.54 -2.88
C ARG A 40 0.63 -4.09 -3.37
N MET A 41 0.67 -4.98 -4.36
CA MET A 41 -0.50 -5.66 -4.92
C MET A 41 -1.28 -6.43 -3.86
N PHE A 42 -0.59 -7.27 -3.07
CA PHE A 42 -1.23 -8.03 -2.00
C PHE A 42 -1.97 -7.09 -1.07
N SER A 43 -1.27 -6.06 -0.59
CA SER A 43 -1.84 -5.14 0.39
C SER A 43 -3.07 -4.44 -0.16
N PHE A 44 -2.99 -3.96 -1.40
CA PHE A 44 -4.07 -3.24 -2.05
C PHE A 44 -5.30 -4.12 -2.26
N LEU A 45 -5.11 -5.34 -2.75
CA LEU A 45 -6.20 -6.27 -3.04
C LEU A 45 -6.80 -6.91 -1.78
N ALA A 46 -5.97 -7.17 -0.76
CA ALA A 46 -6.38 -7.81 0.49
C ALA A 46 -6.96 -6.81 1.51
N GLY A 47 -6.64 -5.53 1.37
CA GLY A 47 -6.96 -4.49 2.35
C GLY A 47 -6.21 -4.65 3.69
N ILE A 48 -5.18 -5.51 3.75
CA ILE A 48 -4.30 -5.78 4.90
C ILE A 48 -2.88 -6.05 4.39
N THR A 49 -1.84 -5.80 5.20
CA THR A 49 -0.47 -6.06 4.76
C THR A 49 -0.19 -7.56 4.76
N LEU A 50 0.83 -7.98 4.00
CA LEU A 50 1.22 -9.39 3.94
C LEU A 50 1.61 -9.91 5.33
N SER A 51 2.41 -9.14 6.08
CA SER A 51 2.82 -9.48 7.44
C SER A 51 1.63 -9.63 8.39
N GLU A 52 0.63 -8.74 8.26
CA GLU A 52 -0.58 -8.80 9.08
C GLU A 52 -1.44 -10.03 8.73
N TYR A 53 -1.57 -10.34 7.44
CA TYR A 53 -2.21 -11.57 6.99
C TYR A 53 -1.56 -12.81 7.63
N ILE A 54 -0.23 -12.93 7.50
CA ILE A 54 0.55 -14.03 8.08
C ILE A 54 0.31 -14.11 9.60
N ARG A 55 0.34 -12.97 10.31
CA ARG A 55 0.11 -12.91 11.75
C ARG A 55 -1.29 -13.39 12.14
N ARG A 56 -2.33 -12.89 11.47
CA ARG A 56 -3.74 -13.31 11.72
C ARG A 56 -3.95 -14.79 11.44
N ARG A 57 -3.34 -15.31 10.38
CA ARG A 57 -3.39 -16.74 10.01
C ARG A 57 -2.68 -17.62 11.04
N ARG A 58 -1.46 -17.28 11.44
CA ARG A 58 -0.70 -17.95 12.52
C ARG A 58 -1.49 -18.00 13.82
N LEU A 59 -2.04 -16.87 14.27
CA LEU A 59 -2.83 -16.82 15.51
C LEU A 59 -4.14 -17.62 15.42
N THR A 60 -4.80 -17.62 14.26
CA THR A 60 -5.99 -18.45 14.02
C THR A 60 -5.67 -19.94 14.13
N LEU A 61 -4.58 -20.40 13.52
CA LEU A 61 -4.15 -21.81 13.59
C LEU A 61 -3.70 -22.19 15.01
N ALA A 62 -2.98 -21.29 15.68
CA ALA A 62 -2.59 -21.49 17.08
C ALA A 62 -3.82 -21.64 18.00
N ALA A 63 -4.87 -20.84 17.79
CA ALA A 63 -6.13 -20.96 18.52
C ALA A 63 -6.79 -22.34 18.32
N PHE A 64 -6.84 -22.84 17.08
CA PHE A 64 -7.34 -24.19 16.82
C PHE A 64 -6.51 -25.27 17.51
N GLU A 65 -5.19 -25.15 17.50
CA GLU A 65 -4.29 -26.11 18.14
C GLU A 65 -4.41 -26.08 19.67
N ILE A 66 -4.58 -24.90 20.27
CA ILE A 66 -4.82 -24.74 21.72
C ILE A 66 -6.12 -25.41 22.15
N GLN A 67 -7.19 -25.30 21.35
CA GLN A 67 -8.49 -25.90 21.67
C GLN A 67 -8.50 -27.43 21.47
N ASN A 68 -7.73 -27.94 20.50
CA ASN A 68 -7.80 -29.33 20.08
C ASN A 68 -6.62 -30.20 20.53
N SER A 69 -5.68 -29.66 21.33
CA SER A 69 -4.51 -30.40 21.80
C SER A 69 -4.12 -30.09 23.25
N SER A 70 -3.34 -30.99 23.85
CA SER A 70 -2.70 -30.81 25.16
C SER A 70 -1.31 -30.17 25.08
N ALA A 71 -0.87 -29.71 23.89
CA ALA A 71 0.45 -29.11 23.70
C ALA A 71 0.60 -27.84 24.56
N LYS A 72 1.82 -27.57 25.04
CA LYS A 72 2.08 -26.40 25.88
C LYS A 72 1.98 -25.14 25.03
N VAL A 73 1.48 -24.05 25.63
CA VAL A 73 1.33 -22.75 24.96
C VAL A 73 2.66 -22.26 24.38
N ILE A 74 3.78 -22.49 25.09
CA ILE A 74 5.12 -22.12 24.60
C ILE A 74 5.52 -22.87 23.34
N ASP A 75 5.21 -24.17 23.25
CA ASP A 75 5.55 -24.99 22.08
C ASP A 75 4.73 -24.55 20.86
N ILE A 76 3.44 -24.24 21.08
CA ILE A 76 2.55 -23.68 20.06
C ILE A 76 3.06 -22.30 19.62
N ALA A 77 3.45 -21.44 20.55
CA ALA A 77 3.99 -20.11 20.24
C ALA A 77 5.24 -20.20 19.33
N MET A 78 6.20 -21.06 19.70
CA MET A 78 7.41 -21.29 18.91
C MET A 78 7.10 -21.87 17.54
N LYS A 79 6.19 -22.85 17.46
CA LYS A 79 5.73 -23.45 16.19
C LYS A 79 5.17 -22.43 15.21
N TYR A 80 4.49 -21.39 15.68
CA TYR A 80 3.94 -20.33 14.83
C TYR A 80 4.86 -19.08 14.78
N GLY A 81 6.16 -19.25 15.01
CA GLY A 81 7.18 -18.23 14.74
C GLY A 81 7.26 -17.11 15.78
N TYR A 82 6.83 -17.34 17.01
CA TYR A 82 7.03 -16.39 18.12
C TYR A 82 8.22 -16.81 18.99
N ASN A 83 9.15 -15.88 19.19
CA ASN A 83 10.38 -16.12 19.96
C ASN A 83 10.19 -16.05 21.49
N SER A 84 9.03 -15.59 21.98
CA SER A 84 8.73 -15.58 23.41
C SER A 84 7.23 -15.79 23.69
N PRO A 85 6.88 -16.51 24.78
CA PRO A 85 5.49 -16.66 25.23
C PRO A 85 4.78 -15.33 25.47
N ASP A 86 5.48 -14.32 26.01
CA ASP A 86 4.89 -13.00 26.30
C ASP A 86 4.53 -12.22 25.03
N SER A 87 5.35 -12.34 23.98
CA SER A 87 5.02 -11.75 22.67
C SER A 87 3.80 -12.42 22.05
N PHE A 88 3.74 -13.75 22.13
CA PHE A 88 2.61 -14.54 21.63
C PHE A 88 1.34 -14.24 22.40
N ALA A 89 1.37 -14.24 23.74
CA ALA A 89 0.21 -14.00 24.58
C ALA A 89 -0.40 -12.61 24.33
N ARG A 90 0.44 -11.57 24.20
CA ARG A 90 -0.02 -10.22 23.84
C ARG A 90 -0.65 -10.18 22.45
N ALA A 91 0.00 -10.78 21.44
CA ALA A 91 -0.53 -10.80 20.07
C ALA A 91 -1.84 -11.60 19.98
N PHE A 92 -1.92 -12.73 20.67
CA PHE A 92 -3.08 -13.59 20.77
C PHE A 92 -4.24 -12.87 21.45
N GLN A 93 -4.00 -12.23 22.59
CA GLN A 93 -5.00 -11.45 23.31
C GLN A 93 -5.48 -10.24 22.49
N ASN A 94 -4.59 -9.54 21.80
CA ASN A 94 -4.97 -8.43 20.92
C ASN A 94 -5.92 -8.88 19.80
N LEU A 95 -5.72 -10.10 19.25
CA LEU A 95 -6.60 -10.61 18.20
C LEU A 95 -7.90 -11.18 18.77
N HIS A 96 -7.80 -12.14 19.71
CA HIS A 96 -8.92 -12.94 20.20
C HIS A 96 -9.67 -12.32 21.39
N GLY A 97 -9.08 -11.34 22.08
CA GLY A 97 -9.65 -10.69 23.26
C GLY A 97 -9.38 -11.42 24.59
N ILE A 98 -8.80 -12.62 24.54
CA ILE A 98 -8.52 -13.47 25.71
C ILE A 98 -7.10 -14.04 25.64
N THR A 99 -6.59 -14.54 26.74
CA THR A 99 -5.28 -15.18 26.81
C THR A 99 -5.28 -16.59 26.17
N PRO A 100 -4.12 -17.11 25.72
CA PRO A 100 -4.00 -18.47 25.23
C PRO A 100 -4.49 -19.54 26.22
N SER A 101 -4.30 -19.32 27.53
CA SER A 101 -4.75 -20.26 28.57
C SER A 101 -6.27 -20.30 28.69
N GLU A 102 -6.93 -19.15 28.62
CA GLU A 102 -8.40 -19.04 28.63
C GLU A 102 -9.02 -19.62 27.34
N ALA A 103 -8.33 -19.51 26.21
CA ALA A 103 -8.79 -20.07 24.94
C ALA A 103 -8.85 -21.61 24.94
N ARG A 104 -8.16 -22.27 25.88
CA ARG A 104 -8.20 -23.73 26.03
C ARG A 104 -9.57 -24.24 26.48
N THR A 105 -10.35 -23.42 27.17
CA THR A 105 -11.73 -23.77 27.52
C THR A 105 -12.66 -23.35 26.36
N ASN A 106 -13.50 -24.27 25.87
CA ASN A 106 -14.46 -24.03 24.78
C ASN A 106 -15.63 -23.08 25.16
N SER A 107 -15.44 -22.23 26.17
CA SER A 107 -16.42 -21.29 26.71
C SER A 107 -16.33 -19.88 26.13
N HIS A 108 -15.31 -19.61 25.32
CA HIS A 108 -15.02 -18.26 24.83
C HIS A 108 -15.10 -18.18 23.30
N SER A 109 -15.56 -17.04 22.79
CA SER A 109 -15.54 -16.74 21.37
C SER A 109 -14.11 -16.43 20.91
N LEU A 110 -13.67 -17.08 19.84
CA LEU A 110 -12.38 -16.81 19.20
C LEU A 110 -12.64 -16.29 17.79
N LYS A 111 -11.85 -15.30 17.36
CA LYS A 111 -11.86 -14.83 15.98
C LYS A 111 -11.11 -15.82 15.07
N ALA A 112 -11.71 -16.17 13.93
CA ALA A 112 -11.06 -16.95 12.90
C ALA A 112 -10.82 -16.08 11.67
N TYR A 113 -9.58 -16.07 11.17
CA TYR A 113 -9.23 -15.45 9.90
C TYR A 113 -9.06 -16.56 8.85
N PRO A 114 -10.06 -16.82 7.99
CA PRO A 114 -9.96 -17.89 7.00
C PRO A 114 -8.85 -17.61 5.98
N ARG A 115 -8.37 -18.67 5.32
CA ARG A 115 -7.41 -18.54 4.22
C ARG A 115 -8.00 -17.65 3.13
N MET A 116 -7.19 -16.72 2.64
CA MET A 116 -7.57 -15.84 1.54
C MET A 116 -7.34 -16.51 0.19
N THR A 117 -8.12 -16.11 -0.80
CA THR A 117 -7.90 -16.43 -2.21
C THR A 117 -8.35 -15.22 -3.02
N PHE A 118 -7.54 -14.81 -3.99
CA PHE A 118 -7.90 -13.75 -4.92
C PHE A 118 -8.74 -14.33 -6.05
N GLN A 119 -9.90 -13.74 -6.30
CA GLN A 119 -10.76 -14.09 -7.42
C GLN A 119 -11.02 -12.82 -8.23
N LEU A 120 -10.94 -12.92 -9.55
CA LEU A 120 -11.36 -11.82 -10.41
C LEU A 120 -12.88 -11.74 -10.34
N SER A 121 -13.40 -10.67 -9.78
CA SER A 121 -14.79 -10.29 -10.00
C SER A 121 -14.79 -9.26 -11.13
N ILE A 122 -15.29 -9.66 -12.30
CA ILE A 122 -15.48 -8.71 -13.40
C ILE A 122 -16.65 -7.81 -13.01
N LYS A 123 -16.36 -6.56 -12.63
CA LYS A 123 -17.36 -5.53 -12.37
C LYS A 123 -17.22 -4.43 -13.42
N GLY A 124 -17.98 -4.54 -14.51
CA GLY A 124 -18.07 -3.51 -15.56
C GLY A 124 -16.91 -3.46 -16.56
N GLY A 125 -17.15 -2.75 -17.67
CA GLY A 125 -16.24 -2.48 -18.79
C GLY A 125 -16.05 -0.97 -18.99
N ASN A 126 -15.81 -0.27 -17.88
CA ASN A 126 -15.58 1.17 -17.90
C ASN A 126 -14.15 1.45 -18.33
N GLU A 127 -13.98 2.36 -19.27
CA GLU A 127 -12.67 2.76 -19.75
C GLU A 127 -11.84 3.39 -18.61
N MET A 128 -10.53 3.24 -18.69
CA MET A 128 -9.57 3.93 -17.83
C MET A 128 -8.55 4.58 -18.74
N ASN A 129 -8.57 5.91 -18.78
CA ASN A 129 -7.60 6.66 -19.56
C ASN A 129 -6.26 6.62 -18.83
N TYR A 130 -5.24 6.12 -19.53
CA TYR A 130 -3.88 6.14 -19.05
C TYR A 130 -2.92 6.46 -20.19
N ARG A 131 -1.77 7.04 -19.84
CA ARG A 131 -0.64 7.26 -20.74
C ARG A 131 0.65 6.84 -20.06
N ILE A 132 1.63 6.47 -20.87
CA ILE A 132 2.98 6.15 -20.40
C ILE A 132 3.88 7.34 -20.73
N VAL A 133 4.64 7.81 -19.75
CA VAL A 133 5.62 8.89 -19.94
C VAL A 133 6.98 8.52 -19.39
N GLU A 134 8.02 8.94 -20.09
CA GLU A 134 9.40 8.84 -19.62
C GLU A 134 9.82 10.18 -19.05
N LYS A 135 10.45 10.17 -17.88
CA LYS A 135 10.90 11.38 -17.19
C LYS A 135 12.36 11.23 -16.81
N GLU A 136 13.14 12.25 -17.14
CA GLU A 136 14.48 12.44 -16.57
C GLU A 136 14.40 12.65 -15.06
N ALA A 137 15.55 12.54 -14.38
CA ALA A 137 15.61 12.79 -12.96
C ALA A 137 15.16 14.22 -12.62
N PHE A 138 14.36 14.34 -11.57
CA PHE A 138 13.87 15.61 -11.05
C PHE A 138 13.81 15.55 -9.53
N ARG A 139 13.37 16.64 -8.90
CA ARG A 139 13.12 16.68 -7.47
C ARG A 139 11.75 17.24 -7.16
N ILE A 140 11.17 16.76 -6.08
CA ILE A 140 9.94 17.31 -5.51
C ILE A 140 10.34 18.23 -4.37
N VAL A 141 10.07 19.53 -4.50
CA VAL A 141 10.41 20.53 -3.49
C VAL A 141 9.14 21.02 -2.82
N GLY A 142 9.11 21.02 -1.49
CA GLY A 142 7.95 21.45 -0.73
C GLY A 142 8.03 21.16 0.76
N ILE A 143 6.88 21.05 1.40
CA ILE A 143 6.77 20.63 2.79
C ILE A 143 6.63 19.12 2.86
N MET A 144 7.23 18.50 3.86
CA MET A 144 7.16 17.06 4.10
C MET A 144 6.66 16.78 5.52
N LYS A 145 5.81 15.77 5.66
CA LYS A 145 5.43 15.21 6.95
C LYS A 145 5.26 13.70 6.87
N ARG A 146 5.69 13.00 7.91
CA ARG A 146 5.33 11.60 8.16
C ARG A 146 3.89 11.54 8.66
N VAL A 147 2.98 10.94 7.91
CA VAL A 147 1.54 10.90 8.21
C VAL A 147 1.00 9.47 8.26
N PRO A 148 0.01 9.18 9.12
CA PRO A 148 -0.67 7.90 9.14
C PRO A 148 -1.46 7.70 7.84
N ILE A 149 -1.61 6.45 7.43
CA ILE A 149 -2.33 6.09 6.21
C ILE A 149 -3.82 5.96 6.52
N VAL A 150 -4.63 6.68 5.75
CA VAL A 150 -6.10 6.66 5.84
C VAL A 150 -6.65 6.08 4.53
N PHE A 151 -7.36 4.96 4.61
CA PHE A 151 -7.85 4.23 3.44
C PHE A 151 -9.11 4.79 2.81
N LYS A 152 -9.93 5.45 3.63
CA LYS A 152 -11.23 5.96 3.22
C LYS A 152 -11.40 7.39 3.68
N GLY A 153 -11.86 8.24 2.78
CA GLY A 153 -12.04 9.67 3.06
C GLY A 153 -10.72 10.46 3.12
N VAL A 154 -10.82 11.67 3.64
CA VAL A 154 -9.73 12.65 3.68
C VAL A 154 -8.82 12.40 4.87
N ASN A 155 -7.50 12.41 4.64
CA ASN A 155 -6.52 12.34 5.70
C ASN A 155 -6.41 13.69 6.43
N PRO A 156 -6.71 13.77 7.74
CA PRO A 156 -6.71 15.03 8.48
C PRO A 156 -5.32 15.65 8.57
N GLU A 157 -4.26 14.84 8.63
CA GLU A 157 -2.88 15.34 8.68
C GLU A 157 -2.49 16.00 7.35
N ILE A 158 -2.85 15.39 6.23
CA ILE A 158 -2.62 15.97 4.89
C ILE A 158 -3.44 17.25 4.70
N ALA A 159 -4.70 17.26 5.15
CA ALA A 159 -5.53 18.47 5.13
C ALA A 159 -4.92 19.59 6.00
N SER A 160 -4.32 19.23 7.14
CA SER A 160 -3.60 20.19 7.98
C SER A 160 -2.33 20.72 7.30
N MET A 161 -1.60 19.89 6.57
CA MET A 161 -0.44 20.33 5.78
C MET A 161 -0.85 21.36 4.74
N TRP A 162 -1.93 21.12 3.98
CA TRP A 162 -2.47 22.10 3.04
C TRP A 162 -2.82 23.43 3.70
N LYS A 163 -3.42 23.41 4.90
CA LYS A 163 -3.76 24.62 5.66
C LYS A 163 -2.54 25.37 6.20
N SER A 164 -1.40 24.69 6.39
CA SER A 164 -0.17 25.29 6.87
C SER A 164 0.61 26.04 5.78
N LEU A 165 0.28 25.86 4.50
CA LEU A 165 0.91 26.57 3.40
C LEU A 165 0.40 28.01 3.34
N ASP A 166 1.30 28.96 3.59
CA ASP A 166 1.02 30.38 3.39
C ASP A 166 1.16 30.81 1.92
N GLU A 167 0.65 32.00 1.60
CA GLU A 167 0.61 32.53 0.24
C GLU A 167 2.02 32.74 -0.33
N HIS A 168 2.98 33.12 0.51
CA HIS A 168 4.38 33.31 0.12
C HIS A 168 5.03 31.99 -0.32
N THR A 169 4.84 30.93 0.46
CA THR A 169 5.32 29.58 0.16
C THR A 169 4.68 29.05 -1.11
N ILE A 170 3.37 29.23 -1.28
CA ILE A 170 2.67 28.84 -2.51
C ILE A 170 3.23 29.57 -3.73
N HIS A 171 3.50 30.87 -3.63
CA HIS A 171 4.09 31.64 -4.72
C HIS A 171 5.50 31.15 -5.08
N THR A 172 6.35 30.93 -4.08
CA THR A 172 7.70 30.37 -4.25
C THR A 172 7.66 28.98 -4.88
N LEU A 173 6.76 28.11 -4.43
CA LEU A 173 6.58 26.78 -5.03
C LEU A 173 6.15 26.89 -6.50
N LYS A 174 5.16 27.73 -6.81
CA LYS A 174 4.71 27.94 -8.20
C LYS A 174 5.81 28.45 -9.12
N SER A 175 6.71 29.32 -8.65
CA SER A 175 7.82 29.83 -9.48
C SER A 175 8.91 28.78 -9.72
N LEU A 176 9.03 27.77 -8.87
CA LEU A 176 9.98 26.65 -9.03
C LEU A 176 9.45 25.55 -9.97
N SER A 177 8.13 25.43 -10.12
CA SER A 177 7.50 24.40 -10.94
C SER A 177 7.90 24.53 -12.41
N ASN A 178 8.78 23.66 -12.89
CA ASN A 178 9.23 23.62 -14.29
C ASN A 178 9.22 22.20 -14.90
N VAL A 179 8.76 21.19 -14.15
CA VAL A 179 8.65 19.81 -14.58
C VAL A 179 7.19 19.38 -14.50
N GLU A 180 6.68 18.71 -15.53
CA GLU A 180 5.34 18.10 -15.49
C GLU A 180 5.28 16.97 -14.44
N PRO A 181 4.21 16.85 -13.62
CA PRO A 181 3.01 17.70 -13.62
C PRO A 181 3.25 19.10 -13.03
N MET A 182 2.76 20.12 -13.75
CA MET A 182 2.98 21.54 -13.43
C MET A 182 2.06 22.02 -12.30
N GLY A 183 2.59 22.87 -11.43
CA GLY A 183 1.88 23.41 -10.28
C GLY A 183 2.05 22.53 -9.05
N LEU A 184 1.15 22.70 -8.08
CA LEU A 184 1.23 21.98 -6.81
C LEU A 184 0.82 20.52 -6.99
N ILE A 185 1.63 19.65 -6.41
CA ILE A 185 1.47 18.19 -6.43
C ILE A 185 1.53 17.66 -5.01
N GLN A 186 0.95 16.48 -4.82
CA GLN A 186 1.11 15.68 -3.62
C GLN A 186 1.92 14.45 -4.00
N ALA A 187 2.92 14.09 -3.20
CA ALA A 187 3.73 12.90 -3.44
C ALA A 187 3.83 12.06 -2.18
N SER A 188 3.57 10.76 -2.31
CA SER A 188 3.63 9.82 -1.19
C SER A 188 4.71 8.78 -1.44
N THR A 189 5.63 8.64 -0.50
CA THR A 189 6.75 7.69 -0.57
C THR A 189 7.06 7.06 0.80
N ASN A 190 8.04 6.15 0.85
CA ASN A 190 8.55 5.53 2.08
C ASN A 190 7.45 4.90 2.94
N PHE A 191 6.49 4.23 2.30
CA PHE A 191 5.39 3.54 2.98
C PHE A 191 5.93 2.49 3.95
N SER A 192 5.60 2.60 5.24
CA SER A 192 5.94 1.58 6.23
C SER A 192 5.16 0.26 6.01
N GLU A 193 5.75 -0.85 6.46
CA GLU A 193 5.15 -2.20 6.36
C GLU A 193 3.85 -2.40 7.19
N GLY A 194 3.36 -1.36 7.88
CA GLY A 194 2.09 -1.35 8.62
C GLY A 194 0.91 -0.72 7.87
N ARG A 195 1.07 -0.42 6.57
CA ARG A 195 0.16 0.38 5.73
C ARG A 195 -1.32 0.12 6.01
N MET A 196 -1.74 -1.13 6.10
CA MET A 196 -3.14 -1.56 6.08
C MET A 196 -3.76 -1.86 7.46
N GLU A 197 -3.09 -1.50 8.56
CA GLU A 197 -3.64 -1.64 9.91
C GLU A 197 -4.11 -0.29 10.51
N GLU A 198 -4.25 0.76 9.69
CA GLU A 198 -4.43 2.17 10.14
C GLU A 198 -3.30 2.68 11.08
N LYS A 199 -2.21 1.92 11.18
CA LYS A 199 -0.99 2.23 11.95
C LYS A 199 0.23 2.44 11.07
N GLY A 200 0.08 2.23 9.76
CA GLY A 200 1.13 2.51 8.80
C GLY A 200 1.24 4.00 8.57
N GLU A 201 2.46 4.45 8.35
CA GLU A 201 2.78 5.82 7.97
C GLU A 201 3.45 5.86 6.59
N LEU A 202 3.38 7.02 5.96
CA LEU A 202 4.10 7.37 4.73
C LEU A 202 4.73 8.76 4.87
N ASP A 203 5.75 9.02 4.07
CA ASP A 203 6.27 10.37 3.90
C ASP A 203 5.40 11.05 2.83
N HIS A 204 4.69 12.09 3.24
CA HIS A 204 3.85 12.87 2.36
C HIS A 204 4.52 14.21 2.08
N TYR A 205 4.57 14.58 0.80
CA TYR A 205 5.07 15.84 0.32
C TYR A 205 3.92 16.63 -0.30
N ILE A 206 3.85 17.93 -0.01
CA ILE A 206 3.06 18.90 -0.77
C ILE A 206 4.05 19.91 -1.35
N GLY A 207 4.13 19.98 -2.67
CA GLY A 207 5.22 20.69 -3.32
C GLY A 207 5.05 20.80 -4.82
N VAL A 208 6.16 20.94 -5.54
CA VAL A 208 6.20 21.01 -7.01
C VAL A 208 7.31 20.11 -7.55
N ALA A 209 7.14 19.62 -8.78
CA ALA A 209 8.22 18.97 -9.50
C ALA A 209 9.12 20.03 -10.15
N THR A 210 10.43 19.94 -9.90
CA THR A 210 11.42 20.89 -10.42
C THR A 210 12.78 20.25 -10.69
N THR A 211 13.62 20.90 -11.48
CA THR A 211 15.06 20.61 -11.58
C THR A 211 15.93 21.61 -10.82
N ASN A 212 15.34 22.72 -10.37
CA ASN A 212 16.03 23.79 -9.63
C ASN A 212 16.44 23.35 -8.23
N GLU A 213 17.38 24.07 -7.62
CA GLU A 213 17.79 23.80 -6.24
C GLU A 213 16.67 24.08 -5.23
N CYS A 214 16.67 23.32 -4.13
CA CYS A 214 15.71 23.51 -3.04
C CYS A 214 16.05 24.80 -2.28
N PRO A 215 15.10 25.74 -2.16
CA PRO A 215 15.29 26.91 -1.31
C PRO A 215 15.47 26.54 0.16
N GLU A 216 16.10 27.43 0.92
CA GLU A 216 16.25 27.29 2.36
C GLU A 216 14.87 27.29 3.06
N GLY A 217 14.66 26.34 3.98
CA GLY A 217 13.40 26.19 4.71
C GLY A 217 12.38 25.22 4.08
N LEU A 218 12.66 24.65 2.91
CA LEU A 218 11.86 23.58 2.30
C LEU A 218 12.61 22.24 2.30
N THR A 219 11.86 21.17 2.10
CA THR A 219 12.38 19.80 1.96
C THR A 219 12.36 19.40 0.48
N GLN A 220 13.35 18.62 0.06
CA GLN A 220 13.37 18.01 -1.27
C GLN A 220 13.36 16.48 -1.22
N LEU A 221 12.73 15.87 -2.22
CA LEU A 221 12.82 14.44 -2.54
C LEU A 221 13.43 14.30 -3.93
N GLU A 222 14.56 13.61 -4.05
CA GLU A 222 15.13 13.27 -5.35
C GLU A 222 14.33 12.13 -5.98
N VAL A 223 14.02 12.28 -7.26
CA VAL A 223 13.29 11.30 -8.05
C VAL A 223 14.16 10.93 -9.25
N PRO A 224 14.67 9.68 -9.32
CA PRO A 224 15.51 9.25 -10.43
C PRO A 224 14.71 9.21 -11.74
N ALA A 225 15.43 9.18 -12.86
CA ALA A 225 14.80 8.98 -14.16
C ALA A 225 14.02 7.67 -14.17
N SER A 226 12.77 7.70 -14.62
CA SER A 226 11.86 6.55 -14.59
C SER A 226 10.78 6.65 -15.66
N THR A 227 10.19 5.51 -15.99
CA THR A 227 8.93 5.44 -16.72
C THR A 227 7.78 5.55 -15.73
N TRP A 228 6.70 6.23 -16.12
CA TRP A 228 5.52 6.49 -15.31
C TRP A 228 4.25 6.09 -16.07
N ALA A 229 3.31 5.46 -15.38
CA ALA A 229 1.92 5.40 -15.83
C ALA A 229 1.15 6.57 -15.20
N VAL A 230 0.47 7.34 -16.04
CA VAL A 230 -0.37 8.47 -15.63
C VAL A 230 -1.82 8.11 -15.92
N PHE A 231 -2.65 8.09 -14.88
CA PHE A 231 -4.06 7.77 -14.96
C PHE A 231 -4.91 8.99 -14.69
N GLU A 232 -5.95 9.19 -15.48
CA GLU A 232 -6.89 10.29 -15.30
C GLU A 232 -8.08 9.85 -14.44
N ALA A 233 -8.40 10.65 -13.43
CA ALA A 233 -9.60 10.53 -12.62
C ALA A 233 -10.46 11.77 -12.85
N VAL A 234 -11.66 11.61 -13.40
CA VAL A 234 -12.61 12.71 -13.64
C VAL A 234 -13.92 12.40 -12.94
N GLY A 235 -14.25 13.15 -11.90
CA GLY A 235 -15.46 12.92 -11.12
C GLY A 235 -15.43 13.55 -9.72
N PRO A 236 -16.42 13.27 -8.86
CA PRO A 236 -16.45 13.77 -7.49
C PRO A 236 -15.24 13.32 -6.65
N PHE A 237 -14.60 14.26 -5.98
CA PHE A 237 -13.50 14.02 -5.04
C PHE A 237 -14.03 13.79 -3.61
N PRO A 238 -13.44 12.89 -2.79
CA PRO A 238 -12.29 12.02 -3.08
C PRO A 238 -12.66 10.65 -3.66
N ASP A 239 -13.95 10.31 -3.75
CA ASP A 239 -14.41 8.95 -4.04
C ASP A 239 -13.93 8.44 -5.41
N THR A 240 -14.03 9.27 -6.45
CA THR A 240 -13.56 8.90 -7.81
C THR A 240 -12.08 8.57 -7.82
N LEU A 241 -11.28 9.33 -7.07
CA LEU A 241 -9.84 9.13 -7.00
C LEU A 241 -9.49 7.82 -6.28
N GLN A 242 -10.21 7.49 -5.20
CA GLN A 242 -10.06 6.23 -4.48
C GLN A 242 -10.47 5.03 -5.37
N ASP A 243 -11.54 5.19 -6.15
CA ASP A 243 -12.00 4.17 -7.10
C ASP A 243 -10.97 3.94 -8.23
N VAL A 244 -10.42 5.00 -8.83
CA VAL A 244 -9.38 4.85 -9.88
C VAL A 244 -8.14 4.18 -9.30
N TRP A 245 -7.66 4.59 -8.12
CA TRP A 245 -6.58 3.87 -7.43
C TRP A 245 -6.92 2.38 -7.25
N GLY A 246 -8.16 2.10 -6.83
CA GLY A 246 -8.79 0.79 -6.77
C GLY A 246 -8.48 -0.06 -8.00
N ARG A 247 -8.93 0.47 -9.12
CA ARG A 247 -8.92 -0.18 -10.42
C ARG A 247 -7.53 -0.28 -11.02
N ILE A 248 -6.62 0.65 -10.75
CA ILE A 248 -5.22 0.55 -11.23
C ILE A 248 -4.59 -0.76 -10.74
N TYR A 249 -4.77 -1.10 -9.46
CA TYR A 249 -4.22 -2.31 -8.86
C TYR A 249 -5.05 -3.58 -9.11
N SER A 250 -6.38 -3.46 -9.26
CA SER A 250 -7.26 -4.62 -9.47
C SER A 250 -7.53 -4.98 -10.93
N GLU A 251 -7.37 -4.04 -11.86
CA GLU A 251 -7.70 -4.22 -13.28
C GLU A 251 -6.48 -3.98 -14.18
N TRP A 252 -5.81 -2.83 -14.04
CA TRP A 252 -4.74 -2.42 -14.97
C TRP A 252 -3.43 -3.17 -14.75
N PHE A 253 -2.87 -3.20 -13.53
CA PHE A 253 -1.65 -3.97 -13.25
C PHE A 253 -1.78 -5.48 -13.57
N PRO A 254 -2.93 -6.13 -13.29
CA PRO A 254 -3.18 -7.52 -13.69
C PRO A 254 -3.17 -7.80 -15.19
N THR A 255 -3.60 -6.83 -15.99
CA THR A 255 -3.73 -7.00 -17.45
C THR A 255 -2.57 -6.38 -18.22
N SER A 256 -1.77 -5.51 -17.59
CA SER A 256 -0.65 -4.83 -18.21
C SER A 256 0.66 -5.63 -18.15
N HIS A 257 1.60 -5.22 -19.01
CA HIS A 257 2.98 -5.72 -19.04
C HIS A 257 3.91 -4.94 -18.09
N TYR A 258 3.36 -4.17 -17.17
CA TYR A 258 4.11 -3.31 -16.26
C TYR A 258 3.96 -3.76 -14.81
N GLU A 259 5.00 -3.54 -14.02
CA GLU A 259 4.96 -3.61 -12.57
C GLU A 259 5.34 -2.27 -11.96
N GLN A 260 4.90 -2.03 -10.73
CA GLN A 260 5.23 -0.82 -9.99
C GLN A 260 6.69 -0.88 -9.53
N THR A 261 7.45 0.18 -9.74
CA THR A 261 8.82 0.35 -9.22
C THR A 261 8.83 1.18 -7.94
N GLU A 262 9.95 1.13 -7.22
CA GLU A 262 10.17 2.01 -6.07
C GLU A 262 10.23 3.48 -6.51
N GLY A 263 9.51 4.33 -5.79
CA GLY A 263 9.44 5.77 -6.06
C GLY A 263 8.18 6.40 -5.47
N PRO A 264 8.05 7.74 -5.56
CA PRO A 264 6.86 8.41 -5.08
C PRO A 264 5.66 8.15 -5.98
N GLU A 265 4.49 7.98 -5.38
CA GLU A 265 3.21 8.08 -6.09
C GLU A 265 2.78 9.55 -6.07
N ILE A 266 2.60 10.14 -7.25
CA ILE A 266 2.27 11.56 -7.38
C ILE A 266 0.79 11.73 -7.71
N LEU A 267 0.14 12.67 -7.03
CA LEU A 267 -1.21 13.13 -7.29
C LEU A 267 -1.17 14.59 -7.70
N TRP A 268 -1.68 14.85 -8.89
CA TRP A 268 -1.92 16.20 -9.37
C TRP A 268 -3.41 16.47 -9.46
N ASN A 269 -3.79 17.69 -9.10
CA ASN A 269 -5.16 18.16 -9.06
C ASN A 269 -5.27 19.40 -9.95
N GLU A 270 -6.28 19.45 -10.82
CA GLU A 270 -6.44 20.55 -11.78
C GLU A 270 -6.64 21.91 -11.10
N HIS A 271 -7.42 21.92 -10.02
CA HIS A 271 -7.73 23.11 -9.24
C HIS A 271 -7.70 22.85 -7.74
N ALA A 272 -7.58 23.91 -6.94
CA ALA A 272 -7.68 23.82 -5.48
C ALA A 272 -9.12 23.55 -5.01
N ASP A 273 -10.12 23.98 -5.79
CA ASP A 273 -11.53 23.68 -5.53
C ASP A 273 -11.89 22.30 -6.06
N VAL A 274 -12.06 21.36 -5.13
CA VAL A 274 -12.39 19.96 -5.39
C VAL A 274 -13.90 19.68 -5.40
N SER A 275 -14.74 20.71 -5.26
CA SER A 275 -16.20 20.56 -5.17
C SER A 275 -16.88 20.24 -6.51
N SER A 276 -16.17 20.41 -7.62
CA SER A 276 -16.70 20.16 -8.95
C SER A 276 -17.04 18.67 -9.15
N PRO A 277 -18.23 18.33 -9.68
CA PRO A 277 -18.60 16.95 -9.98
C PRO A 277 -17.79 16.38 -11.15
N THR A 278 -17.10 17.21 -11.93
CA THR A 278 -16.22 16.81 -13.04
C THR A 278 -14.77 17.18 -12.74
N PHE A 279 -14.38 17.14 -11.47
CA PHE A 279 -13.02 17.49 -11.05
C PHE A 279 -12.00 16.52 -11.67
N ARG A 280 -10.96 17.07 -12.31
CA ARG A 280 -9.90 16.29 -12.92
C ARG A 280 -8.70 16.17 -12.00
N SER A 281 -8.19 14.94 -11.87
CA SER A 281 -6.95 14.62 -11.18
C SER A 281 -6.14 13.63 -12.00
N GLU A 282 -4.82 13.64 -11.79
CA GLU A 282 -3.91 12.67 -12.38
C GLU A 282 -3.17 11.89 -11.29
N ILE A 283 -3.18 10.57 -11.40
CA ILE A 283 -2.39 9.66 -10.57
C ILE A 283 -1.18 9.20 -11.39
N TRP A 284 0.00 9.46 -10.86
CA TRP A 284 1.28 9.12 -11.48
C TRP A 284 1.94 8.02 -10.64
N ILE A 285 2.19 6.88 -11.28
CA ILE A 285 2.81 5.73 -10.63
C ILE A 285 4.09 5.37 -11.39
N PRO A 286 5.24 5.24 -10.72
CA PRO A 286 6.47 4.80 -11.34
C PRO A 286 6.35 3.31 -11.69
N ILE A 287 6.75 2.95 -12.91
CA ILE A 287 6.60 1.60 -13.46
C ILE A 287 7.87 1.13 -14.19
N ALA A 288 8.01 -0.18 -14.31
CA ALA A 288 8.93 -0.83 -15.23
C ALA A 288 8.19 -1.91 -16.02
N LYS A 289 8.71 -2.27 -17.21
CA LYS A 289 8.22 -3.44 -17.94
C LYS A 289 8.56 -4.68 -17.13
N LYS A 290 7.59 -5.59 -16.97
CA LYS A 290 7.83 -6.91 -16.39
C LYS A 290 8.92 -7.59 -17.23
N GLU A 291 10.02 -7.99 -16.59
CA GLU A 291 10.98 -8.84 -17.26
C GLU A 291 10.27 -10.15 -17.61
N SER A 292 10.25 -10.51 -18.89
CA SER A 292 9.82 -11.84 -19.29
C SER A 292 10.80 -12.82 -18.64
N ILE A 293 10.36 -13.51 -17.60
CA ILE A 293 11.09 -14.65 -17.05
C ILE A 293 11.09 -15.70 -18.17
N ALA A 294 12.22 -15.79 -18.88
CA ALA A 294 12.50 -16.80 -19.89
C ALA A 294 12.59 -18.19 -19.24
#